data_AF-A0A1H7MHG8-F1
#
_entry.id   AF-A0A1H7MHG8-F1
#
_cell.length_a   1.000
_cell.length_b   1.000
_cell.length_c   1.000
_cell.angle_alpha   90.00
_cell.angle_beta   90.00
_cell.angle_gamma   90.00
#
_symmetry.space_group_name_H-M   'P 1'
#
loop_
_entity.id
_entity.type
_entity.pdbx_description
1 polymer ?
#
loop_
_entity_poly.entity_id
_entity_poly.type
_entity_poly.pdbx_seq_one_letter_code
_entity_poly.pdbx_strand_id
1 'polypeptide(L)'
;MQSDFIELVEESDERYKCYVLKNTVQIFKQSIKDEDLNDVRIYISTTIQLDAIADVVESYLHWFTECEAVFRNYYENELREQVHKDWFNEIEVYQVDITFISKEDYGATIACGDNVLQGHIMIIDFDREHIKAIHLNG
;
A
#
# COMPACT_ATOMS: atom_id res chain seq x y z
N MET A 1 10.14 9.90 21.33
CA MET A 1 9.02 9.24 20.65
C MET A 1 9.37 7.78 20.51
N GLN A 2 8.46 6.89 20.84
CA GLN A 2 8.61 5.47 20.54
C GLN A 2 8.24 5.33 19.06
N SER A 3 9.15 4.84 18.22
CA SER A 3 8.86 4.65 16.79
C SER A 3 7.71 3.66 16.63
N ASP A 4 6.69 4.00 15.83
CA ASP A 4 5.55 3.13 15.50
C ASP A 4 5.91 2.01 14.52
N PHE A 5 7.18 1.97 14.10
CA PHE A 5 7.74 1.00 13.18
C PHE A 5 8.62 -0.02 13.91
N ILE A 6 8.57 -1.28 13.49
CA ILE A 6 9.44 -2.37 13.96
C ILE A 6 10.27 -2.83 12.77
N GLU A 7 11.59 -2.80 12.88
CA GLU A 7 12.49 -3.33 11.85
C GLU A 7 12.40 -4.87 11.81
N LEU A 8 12.10 -5.42 10.64
CA LEU A 8 12.20 -6.84 10.32
C LEU A 8 13.59 -7.12 9.75
N VAL A 9 14.52 -7.46 10.64
CA VAL A 9 15.93 -7.69 10.28
C VAL A 9 16.09 -8.81 9.25
N GLU A 10 15.26 -9.84 9.31
CA GLU A 10 15.33 -11.00 8.39
C GLU A 10 14.88 -10.67 6.96
N GLU A 11 14.02 -9.67 6.80
CA GLU A 11 13.52 -9.17 5.50
C GLU A 11 14.33 -7.97 4.99
N SER A 12 15.32 -7.52 5.76
CA SER A 12 16.19 -6.41 5.42
C SER A 12 17.46 -6.89 4.73
N ASP A 13 18.01 -6.09 3.82
CA ASP A 13 19.26 -6.37 3.11
C ASP A 13 20.18 -5.14 3.02
N GLU A 14 21.22 -5.22 2.20
CA GLU A 14 22.19 -4.13 2.01
C GLU A 14 21.58 -2.87 1.38
N ARG A 15 20.46 -2.99 0.67
CA ARG A 15 19.80 -1.93 -0.09
C ARG A 15 18.60 -1.35 0.65
N TYR A 16 17.85 -2.18 1.37
CA TYR A 16 16.62 -1.78 2.04
C TYR A 16 16.53 -2.34 3.46
N LYS A 17 16.01 -1.50 4.35
CA LYS A 17 15.52 -1.93 5.66
C LYS A 17 14.02 -2.12 5.59
N CYS A 18 13.54 -3.28 6.03
CA CYS A 18 12.13 -3.62 6.08
C CYS A 18 11.57 -3.28 7.47
N TYR A 19 10.41 -2.64 7.49
CA TYR A 19 9.67 -2.31 8.70
C TYR A 19 8.22 -2.77 8.60
N VAL A 20 7.65 -3.14 9.74
CA VAL A 20 6.20 -3.34 9.94
C VAL A 20 5.67 -2.34 10.96
N LEU A 21 4.35 -2.22 11.04
CA LEU A 21 3.67 -1.30 11.94
C LEU A 21 3.36 -1.96 13.30
N LYS A 22 3.38 -1.16 14.37
CA LYS A 22 2.95 -1.59 15.71
C LYS A 22 1.44 -1.50 15.90
N ASN A 23 0.83 -0.52 15.25
CA ASN A 23 -0.54 -0.13 15.46
C ASN A 23 -1.38 -0.50 14.24
N THR A 24 -2.68 -0.65 14.46
CA THR A 24 -3.66 -0.84 13.39
C THR A 24 -3.51 0.23 12.32
N VAL A 25 -3.56 -0.20 11.06
CA VAL A 25 -3.58 0.68 9.89
C VAL A 25 -4.82 0.39 9.06
N GLN A 26 -5.22 1.34 8.24
CA GLN A 26 -6.33 1.15 7.32
C GLN A 26 -5.82 1.31 5.88
N ILE A 27 -6.09 0.33 5.02
CA ILE A 27 -5.75 0.34 3.59
C ILE A 27 -7.03 0.00 2.85
N PHE A 28 -7.45 0.85 1.90
CA PHE A 28 -8.71 0.70 1.15
C PHE A 28 -9.93 0.44 2.04
N LYS A 29 -10.01 1.19 3.14
CA LYS A 29 -11.04 1.06 4.20
C LYS A 29 -11.01 -0.25 5.01
N GLN A 30 -10.24 -1.26 4.63
CA GLN A 30 -9.97 -2.44 5.46
C GLN A 30 -9.02 -2.09 6.61
N SER A 31 -9.40 -2.45 7.83
CA SER A 31 -8.53 -2.33 9.00
C SER A 31 -7.63 -3.56 9.12
N ILE A 32 -6.31 -3.35 9.09
CA ILE A 32 -5.27 -4.37 9.25
C ILE A 32 -4.66 -4.23 10.64
N LYS A 33 -4.58 -5.33 11.39
CA LYS A 33 -4.21 -5.33 12.82
C LYS A 33 -3.57 -6.66 13.23
N ASP A 34 -3.01 -6.69 14.43
CA ASP A 34 -2.46 -7.89 15.06
C ASP A 34 -1.45 -8.61 14.13
N GLU A 35 -1.65 -9.90 13.84
CA GLU A 35 -0.75 -10.70 13.01
C GLU A 35 -0.76 -10.28 11.53
N ASP A 36 -1.87 -9.71 11.04
CA ASP A 36 -2.03 -9.25 9.66
C ASP A 36 -1.16 -8.01 9.36
N LEU A 37 -0.64 -7.32 10.38
CA LEU A 37 0.30 -6.21 10.19
C LEU A 37 1.62 -6.66 9.55
N ASN A 38 1.93 -7.96 9.59
CA ASN A 38 3.09 -8.52 8.89
C ASN A 38 2.93 -8.52 7.36
N ASP A 39 1.69 -8.39 6.87
CA ASP A 39 1.38 -8.26 5.44
C ASP A 39 1.49 -6.81 4.95
N VAL A 40 1.80 -5.86 5.85
CA VAL A 40 2.10 -4.46 5.51
C VAL A 40 3.58 -4.19 5.75
N ARG A 41 4.35 -4.22 4.66
CA ARG A 41 5.81 -4.10 4.70
C ARG A 41 6.24 -2.76 4.11
N ILE A 42 7.13 -2.09 4.81
CA ILE A 42 7.66 -0.78 4.43
C ILE A 42 9.17 -0.92 4.25
N TYR A 43 9.61 -0.88 3.00
CA TYR A 43 11.01 -0.96 2.60
C TYR A 43 11.57 0.44 2.44
N ILE A 44 12.61 0.77 3.21
CA ILE A 44 13.28 2.07 3.18
C ILE A 44 14.72 1.87 2.75
N SER A 45 15.16 2.59 1.71
CA SER A 45 16.54 2.52 1.24
C SER A 45 17.51 2.76 2.39
N THR A 46 18.59 1.97 2.46
CA THR A 46 19.66 2.13 3.46
C THR A 46 20.40 3.47 3.35
N THR A 47 20.16 4.22 2.26
CA THR A 47 20.70 5.56 2.02
C THR A 47 19.96 6.67 2.78
N ILE A 48 18.78 6.39 3.33
CA ILE A 48 17.97 7.33 4.12
C ILE A 48 17.59 6.74 5.48
N GLN A 49 17.36 7.60 6.45
CA GLN A 49 16.91 7.19 7.78
C GLN A 49 15.39 7.30 7.88
N LEU A 50 14.74 6.31 8.51
CA LEU A 50 13.29 6.30 8.77
C LEU A 50 12.84 7.61 9.43
N ASP A 51 13.54 8.07 10.47
CA ASP A 51 13.20 9.31 11.20
C ASP A 51 13.14 10.55 10.30
N ALA A 52 13.87 10.56 9.18
CA ALA A 52 13.86 11.69 8.23
C ALA A 52 12.65 11.70 7.29
N ILE A 53 11.94 10.56 7.16
CA ILE A 53 10.80 10.39 6.26
C ILE A 53 9.54 9.86 6.96
N ALA A 54 9.56 9.67 8.28
CA ALA A 54 8.44 9.11 9.04
C ALA A 54 7.11 9.82 8.76
N ASP A 55 7.10 11.16 8.75
CA ASP A 55 5.92 11.96 8.41
C ASP A 55 5.37 11.65 7.01
N VAL A 56 6.24 11.35 6.04
CA VAL A 56 5.83 11.02 4.67
C VAL A 56 5.28 9.60 4.61
N VAL A 57 5.89 8.65 5.33
CA VAL A 57 5.37 7.29 5.46
C VAL A 57 3.96 7.32 6.07
N GLU A 58 3.77 8.04 7.17
CA GLU A 58 2.47 8.18 7.83
C GLU A 58 1.44 8.86 6.93
N SER A 59 1.82 9.94 6.24
CA SER A 59 0.95 10.62 5.28
C SER A 59 0.53 9.69 4.14
N TYR A 60 1.44 8.85 3.65
CA TYR A 60 1.15 7.94 2.55
C TYR A 60 0.27 6.76 2.97
N LEU A 61 0.49 6.22 4.19
CA LEU A 61 -0.41 5.25 4.81
C LEU A 61 -1.82 5.83 4.98
N HIS A 62 -1.93 7.08 5.45
CA HIS A 62 -3.23 7.76 5.57
C HIS A 62 -3.90 7.94 4.20
N TRP A 63 -3.15 8.29 3.16
CA TRP A 63 -3.68 8.48 1.81
C TRP A 63 -4.39 7.23 1.26
N PHE A 64 -3.90 6.02 1.56
CA PHE A 64 -4.58 4.77 1.17
C PHE A 64 -5.99 4.61 1.76
N THR A 65 -6.34 5.38 2.79
CA THR A 65 -7.71 5.42 3.32
C THR A 65 -8.64 6.31 2.51
N GLU A 66 -8.12 7.24 1.70
CA GLU A 66 -8.87 8.29 1.00
C GLU A 66 -8.74 8.21 -0.53
N CYS A 67 -7.98 7.25 -1.06
CA CYS A 67 -7.65 7.17 -2.48
C CYS A 67 -8.77 6.63 -3.40
N GLU A 68 -10.02 6.53 -2.94
CA GLU A 68 -11.15 6.02 -3.73
C GLU A 68 -11.27 6.71 -5.09
N ALA A 69 -11.11 8.04 -5.12
CA ALA A 69 -11.24 8.80 -6.36
C ALA A 69 -10.20 8.39 -7.41
N VAL A 70 -8.98 8.01 -6.99
CA VAL A 70 -7.92 7.55 -7.89
C VAL A 70 -8.27 6.19 -8.48
N PHE A 71 -8.76 5.28 -7.64
CA PHE A 71 -9.24 3.97 -8.08
C PHE A 71 -10.39 4.07 -9.07
N ARG A 72 -11.45 4.81 -8.70
CA ARG A 72 -12.63 5.02 -9.54
C ARG A 72 -12.24 5.59 -10.90
N ASN A 73 -11.37 6.60 -10.91
CA ASN A 73 -10.87 7.19 -12.14
C ASN A 73 -10.12 6.18 -13.01
N TYR A 74 -9.27 5.33 -12.42
CA TYR A 74 -8.54 4.30 -13.16
C TYR A 74 -9.47 3.25 -13.76
N TYR A 75 -10.42 2.74 -12.97
CA TYR A 75 -11.40 1.75 -13.43
C TYR A 75 -12.24 2.28 -14.60
N GLU A 76 -12.83 3.47 -14.44
CA GLU A 76 -13.76 4.00 -15.43
C GLU A 76 -13.07 4.47 -16.72
N ASN A 77 -11.84 4.98 -16.63
CA ASN A 77 -11.15 5.55 -17.79
C ASN A 77 -10.17 4.59 -18.46
N GLU A 78 -9.40 3.81 -17.69
CA GLU A 78 -8.38 2.92 -18.22
C GLU A 78 -8.94 1.52 -18.47
N LEU A 79 -9.67 0.95 -17.50
CA LEU A 79 -10.26 -0.39 -17.62
C LEU A 79 -11.62 -0.37 -18.34
N ARG A 80 -12.27 0.80 -18.44
CA ARG A 80 -13.64 0.96 -18.95
C ARG A 80 -14.69 0.18 -18.16
N GLU A 81 -14.42 -0.05 -16.89
CA GLU A 81 -15.31 -0.72 -15.94
C GLU A 81 -16.01 0.30 -15.06
N GLN A 82 -17.32 0.10 -14.82
CA GLN A 82 -18.09 0.94 -13.90
C GLN A 82 -18.11 0.30 -12.51
N VAL A 83 -17.78 1.09 -11.50
CA VAL A 83 -17.83 0.66 -10.11
C VAL A 83 -18.98 1.36 -9.39
N HIS A 84 -19.71 0.62 -8.55
CA HIS A 84 -20.82 1.22 -7.80
C HIS A 84 -20.31 2.14 -6.68
N LYS A 85 -21.24 2.84 -6.03
CA LYS A 85 -20.91 3.88 -5.04
C LYS A 85 -20.04 3.37 -3.89
N ASP A 86 -20.37 2.21 -3.34
CA ASP A 86 -19.72 1.68 -2.13
C ASP A 86 -18.63 0.63 -2.41
N TRP A 87 -18.31 0.39 -3.69
CA TRP A 87 -17.39 -0.68 -4.14
C TRP A 87 -16.01 -0.62 -3.48
N PHE A 88 -15.49 0.59 -3.23
CA PHE A 88 -14.17 0.75 -2.61
C PHE A 88 -14.09 0.17 -1.20
N ASN A 89 -15.22 0.09 -0.49
CA ASN A 89 -15.29 -0.53 0.84
C ASN A 89 -15.28 -2.06 0.79
N GLU A 90 -15.45 -2.65 -0.40
CA GLU A 90 -15.52 -4.09 -0.63
C GLU A 90 -14.18 -4.68 -1.10
N ILE A 91 -13.15 -3.83 -1.26
CA ILE A 91 -11.82 -4.28 -1.65
C ILE A 91 -11.20 -5.04 -0.49
N GLU A 92 -10.78 -6.28 -0.76
CA GLU A 92 -10.07 -7.13 0.18
C GLU A 92 -8.56 -7.05 -0.07
N VAL A 93 -7.83 -6.48 0.88
CA VAL A 93 -6.37 -6.33 0.86
C VAL A 93 -5.71 -7.57 1.44
N TYR A 94 -4.74 -8.12 0.70
CA TYR A 94 -3.99 -9.32 1.10
C TYR A 94 -2.54 -9.01 1.45
N GLN A 95 -1.89 -8.10 0.73
CA GLN A 95 -0.50 -7.74 0.96
C GLN A 95 -0.24 -6.31 0.49
N VAL A 96 0.59 -5.59 1.23
CA VAL A 96 0.97 -4.20 0.97
C VAL A 96 2.48 -4.07 1.11
N ASP A 97 3.16 -3.81 0.00
CA ASP A 97 4.60 -3.53 -0.02
C ASP A 97 4.82 -2.08 -0.42
N ILE A 98 5.30 -1.26 0.50
CA ILE A 98 5.61 0.16 0.25
C ILE A 98 7.12 0.32 0.16
N THR A 99 7.61 1.00 -0.87
CA THR A 99 9.06 1.22 -1.07
C THR A 99 9.38 2.70 -1.13
N PHE A 100 10.35 3.12 -0.31
CA PHE A 100 10.93 4.46 -0.30
C PHE A 100 12.39 4.41 -0.74
N ILE A 101 12.69 5.01 -1.89
CA ILE A 101 14.06 5.25 -2.37
C ILE A 101 14.56 6.59 -1.82
N SER A 102 13.69 7.60 -1.81
CA SER A 102 13.91 8.89 -1.16
C SER A 102 12.59 9.46 -0.62
N LYS A 103 12.61 10.69 -0.11
CA LYS A 103 11.39 11.40 0.29
C LYS A 103 10.48 11.75 -0.90
N GLU A 104 11.09 11.92 -2.08
CA GLU A 104 10.42 12.31 -3.32
C GLU A 104 10.17 11.12 -4.27
N ASP A 105 10.84 9.99 -4.05
CA ASP A 105 10.78 8.78 -4.87
C ASP A 105 10.33 7.59 -4.02
N TYR A 106 9.04 7.29 -4.11
CA TYR A 106 8.40 6.21 -3.38
C TYR A 106 7.16 5.71 -4.12
N GLY A 107 6.71 4.52 -3.74
CA GLY A 107 5.51 3.90 -4.30
C GLY A 107 5.11 2.68 -3.50
N ALA A 108 4.14 1.94 -4.02
CA ALA A 108 3.67 0.72 -3.40
C ALA A 108 3.24 -0.30 -4.44
N THR A 109 3.28 -1.57 -4.04
CA THR A 109 2.60 -2.67 -4.73
C THR A 109 1.61 -3.28 -3.74
N ILE A 110 0.34 -3.35 -4.13
CA ILE A 110 -0.72 -3.88 -3.26
C ILE A 110 -1.42 -5.04 -3.96
N ALA A 111 -1.45 -6.19 -3.29
CA ALA A 111 -2.25 -7.33 -3.69
C ALA A 111 -3.63 -7.26 -3.04
N CYS A 112 -4.68 -7.29 -3.85
CA CYS A 112 -6.06 -7.21 -3.38
C CYS A 112 -7.04 -7.92 -4.31
N GLY A 113 -8.28 -8.12 -3.86
CA GLY A 113 -9.40 -8.63 -4.63
C GLY A 113 -10.61 -7.70 -4.53
N ASP A 114 -11.50 -7.81 -5.51
CA ASP A 114 -12.76 -7.07 -5.51
C ASP A 114 -13.89 -7.84 -6.22
N ASN A 115 -15.07 -7.23 -6.25
CA ASN A 115 -16.25 -7.79 -6.88
C ASN A 115 -16.43 -7.41 -8.36
N VAL A 116 -15.54 -6.60 -8.94
CA VAL A 116 -15.65 -6.15 -10.35
C VAL A 116 -14.77 -7.04 -11.23
N LEU A 117 -13.51 -7.26 -10.86
CA LEU A 117 -12.57 -8.12 -11.55
C LEU A 117 -12.55 -9.52 -10.92
N GLN A 118 -13.75 -10.12 -10.82
CA GLN A 118 -13.96 -11.38 -10.10
C GLN A 118 -13.07 -12.52 -10.62
N GLY A 119 -12.58 -13.33 -9.68
CA GLY A 119 -11.75 -14.49 -9.98
C GLY A 119 -10.28 -14.19 -10.22
N HIS A 120 -9.85 -12.94 -10.04
CA HIS A 120 -8.46 -12.53 -10.14
C HIS A 120 -7.98 -11.87 -8.85
N ILE A 121 -6.71 -12.11 -8.51
CA ILE A 121 -5.99 -11.26 -7.56
C ILE A 121 -5.40 -10.11 -8.37
N MET A 122 -5.74 -8.89 -7.97
CA MET A 122 -5.15 -7.68 -8.52
C MET A 122 -3.83 -7.38 -7.83
N ILE A 123 -2.80 -7.10 -8.63
CA ILE A 123 -1.54 -6.51 -8.17
C ILE A 123 -1.51 -5.08 -8.69
N ILE A 124 -1.60 -4.12 -7.79
CA ILE A 124 -1.71 -2.70 -8.11
C ILE A 124 -0.38 -2.02 -7.82
N ASP A 125 0.22 -1.45 -8.84
CA ASP A 125 1.47 -0.69 -8.71
C ASP A 125 1.19 0.81 -8.66
N PHE A 126 1.81 1.49 -7.69
CA PHE A 126 1.66 2.92 -7.44
C PHE A 126 2.96 3.70 -7.69
N ASP A 127 2.86 4.84 -8.36
CA ASP A 127 3.81 5.96 -8.29
C ASP A 127 3.27 6.97 -7.29
N ARG A 128 3.77 6.94 -6.05
CA ARG A 128 3.22 7.77 -4.98
C ARG A 128 1.68 7.64 -4.95
N GLU A 129 0.93 8.73 -5.11
CA GLU A 129 -0.54 8.71 -5.09
C GLU A 129 -1.23 8.35 -6.42
N HIS A 130 -0.51 7.79 -7.39
CA HIS A 130 -1.06 7.45 -8.71
C HIS A 130 -0.94 5.96 -9.01
N ILE A 131 -2.01 5.35 -9.51
CA ILE A 131 -1.95 3.97 -10.04
C ILE A 131 -1.19 4.00 -11.37
N LYS A 132 -0.09 3.24 -11.46
CA LYS A 132 0.63 2.99 -12.72
C LYS A 132 -0.03 1.88 -13.52
N ALA A 133 -0.34 0.77 -12.86
CA ALA A 133 -0.85 -0.41 -13.50
C ALA A 133 -1.64 -1.28 -12.51
N ILE A 134 -2.62 -2.00 -13.03
CA ILE A 134 -3.25 -3.13 -12.36
C ILE A 134 -2.95 -4.37 -13.20
N HIS A 135 -2.27 -5.33 -12.57
CA HIS A 135 -1.99 -6.64 -13.14
C HIS A 135 -2.96 -7.67 -12.55
N LEU A 136 -3.48 -8.57 -13.38
CA LEU A 136 -4.37 -9.63 -12.93
C LEU A 136 -3.59 -10.94 -12.87
N ASN A 137 -3.49 -11.52 -11.69
CA ASN A 137 -2.98 -12.86 -11.47
C ASN A 137 -4.16 -13.84 -11.34
N GLY A 138 -4.14 -14.90 -12.16
CA GLY A 138 -5.12 -15.98 -12.20
C GLY A 138 -4.50 -17.27 -12.69
#